data_AF-A0A426WCS8-F1
#
_entry.id   AF-A0A426WCS8-F1
#
_cell.length_a   1.000
_cell.length_b   1.000
_cell.length_c   1.000
_cell.angle_alpha   90.00
_cell.angle_beta   90.00
_cell.angle_gamma   90.00
#
_symmetry.space_group_name_H-M   'P 1'
#
loop_
_entity.id
_entity.type
_entity.pdbx_description
1 polymer ?
#
loop_
_entity_poly.entity_id
_entity_poly.type
_entity_poly.pdbx_seq_one_letter_code
_entity_poly.pdbx_strand_id
1 'polypeptide(L)'
;MIARKGEINQWHFAHALRGFEGNKVEQCEYSFYLSVALMAKQLFQKCDSIRLPDYIHAHSVYSRYSHQVYKRSIKLTKGRRISPEYWLADHRLNGITVDAVCQIAGVKLGIILKRPDKKVLINAANFEGKRVGVVQVDLLETLRIFRNITLSRKVGGFQQALRHFLFDRIDNKQWIYYPRQEIRIVVMQQELSAQIDKDEAKIKANKAKTQIKMHTESVFDGGTLTEAHPSDSI
;
A
#
# COMPACT_ATOMS: atom_id res chain seq x y z
N MET A 1 -15.65 4.48 74.78
CA MET A 1 -16.80 4.85 73.94
C MET A 1 -16.34 5.91 72.93
N ILE A 2 -16.81 5.80 71.70
CA ILE A 2 -16.79 6.77 70.58
C ILE A 2 -15.51 6.84 69.71
N ALA A 3 -15.78 6.66 68.41
CA ALA A 3 -14.93 6.43 67.25
C ALA A 3 -14.04 7.59 66.78
N ARG A 4 -12.95 7.24 66.08
CA ARG A 4 -12.26 8.11 65.11
C ARG A 4 -11.92 7.33 63.83
N LYS A 5 -12.63 7.70 62.75
CA LYS A 5 -12.31 7.78 61.31
C LYS A 5 -11.08 7.06 60.71
N GLY A 6 -11.29 6.54 59.48
CA GLY A 6 -10.29 6.45 58.41
C GLY A 6 -10.15 5.06 57.79
N GLU A 7 -11.13 4.59 57.02
CA GLU A 7 -11.17 4.62 55.55
C GLU A 7 -10.33 3.54 54.82
N ILE A 8 -11.04 2.47 54.45
CA ILE A 8 -11.04 1.77 53.16
C ILE A 8 -9.72 1.10 52.71
N ASN A 9 -9.64 -0.22 52.93
CA ASN A 9 -8.83 -1.12 52.10
C ASN A 9 -9.40 -1.14 50.67
N GLN A 10 -8.83 -0.36 49.75
CA GLN A 10 -9.16 -0.44 48.32
C GLN A 10 -8.52 -1.68 47.70
N TRP A 11 -9.37 -2.66 47.38
CA TRP A 11 -9.08 -3.68 46.37
C TRP A 11 -9.15 -3.06 44.96
N HIS A 12 -7.99 -2.82 44.34
CA HIS A 12 -7.87 -2.24 42.98
C HIS A 12 -8.14 -3.23 41.83
N PHE A 13 -9.04 -4.21 42.00
CA PHE A 13 -9.37 -5.18 40.93
C PHE A 13 -10.87 -5.50 40.81
N ALA A 14 -11.73 -4.50 40.97
CA ALA A 14 -13.13 -4.63 40.59
C ALA A 14 -13.59 -3.35 39.90
N HIS A 15 -13.41 -3.29 38.57
CA HIS A 15 -14.19 -2.37 37.76
C HIS A 15 -15.64 -2.84 37.71
N ALA A 16 -16.36 -2.55 38.78
CA ALA A 16 -17.81 -2.57 38.81
C ALA A 16 -18.33 -1.56 37.78
N LEU A 17 -19.02 -2.08 36.78
CA LEU A 17 -19.81 -1.34 35.81
C LEU A 17 -20.97 -0.65 36.55
N ARG A 18 -20.81 0.63 36.90
CA ARG A 18 -21.95 1.52 37.18
C ARG A 18 -21.71 2.88 36.52
N GLY A 19 -22.63 3.23 35.62
CA GLY A 19 -22.91 4.61 35.21
C GLY A 19 -21.88 5.29 34.31
N PHE A 20 -21.82 4.92 33.02
CA PHE A 20 -21.22 5.81 32.02
C PHE A 20 -21.91 5.59 30.67
N GLU A 21 -22.96 6.38 30.46
CA GLU A 21 -23.56 6.61 29.16
C GLU A 21 -22.59 7.46 28.32
N GLY A 22 -22.43 7.14 27.04
CA GLY A 22 -21.86 8.05 26.03
C GLY A 22 -20.44 7.77 25.54
N ASN A 23 -19.41 7.78 26.40
CA ASN A 23 -18.02 8.01 25.92
C ASN A 23 -16.99 6.87 26.12
N LYS A 24 -17.41 5.63 26.44
CA LYS A 24 -16.48 4.54 26.83
C LYS A 24 -16.05 3.56 25.73
N VAL A 25 -16.71 3.55 24.57
CA VAL A 25 -16.41 2.56 23.53
C VAL A 25 -15.08 2.85 22.85
N GLU A 26 -14.79 4.12 22.50
CA GLU A 26 -13.55 4.49 21.82
C GLU A 26 -12.29 4.24 22.66
N GLN A 27 -12.33 4.57 23.96
CA GLN A 27 -11.18 4.37 24.87
C GLN A 27 -10.82 2.88 25.04
N CYS A 28 -11.82 2.00 24.99
CA CYS A 28 -11.64 0.56 25.04
C CYS A 28 -10.95 0.02 23.77
N GLU A 29 -11.33 0.52 22.60
CA GLU A 29 -10.71 0.10 21.33
C GLU A 29 -9.25 0.55 21.21
N TYR A 30 -8.93 1.79 21.62
CA TYR A 30 -7.53 2.24 21.67
C TYR A 30 -6.67 1.35 22.58
N SER A 31 -7.20 1.01 23.75
CA SER A 31 -6.52 0.13 24.72
C SER A 31 -6.31 -1.28 24.18
N PHE A 32 -7.28 -1.77 23.38
CA PHE A 32 -7.20 -3.06 22.70
C PHE A 32 -6.06 -3.11 21.67
N TYR A 33 -6.03 -2.19 20.70
CA TYR A 33 -5.02 -2.23 19.63
C TYR A 33 -3.60 -1.98 20.15
N LEU A 34 -3.45 -1.15 21.18
CA LEU A 34 -2.18 -0.99 21.88
C LEU A 34 -1.71 -2.31 22.50
N SER A 35 -2.60 -3.02 23.20
CA SER A 35 -2.31 -4.31 23.82
C SER A 35 -1.94 -5.38 22.79
N VAL A 36 -2.67 -5.44 21.67
CA VAL A 36 -2.36 -6.34 20.55
C VAL A 36 -0.99 -6.02 19.96
N ALA A 37 -0.65 -4.74 19.79
CA ALA A 37 0.63 -4.34 19.24
C ALA A 37 1.80 -4.67 20.19
N LEU A 38 1.65 -4.49 21.51
CA LEU A 38 2.65 -4.91 22.49
C LEU A 38 2.88 -6.42 22.45
N MET A 39 1.80 -7.21 22.37
CA MET A 39 1.90 -8.66 22.21
C MET A 39 2.55 -9.05 20.88
N ALA A 40 2.21 -8.36 19.79
CA ALA A 40 2.79 -8.60 18.47
C ALA A 40 4.32 -8.41 18.50
N LYS A 41 4.83 -7.35 19.15
CA LYS A 41 6.27 -7.10 19.29
C LYS A 41 6.99 -8.24 20.01
N GLN A 42 6.41 -8.75 21.10
CA GLN A 42 6.95 -9.92 21.81
C GLN A 42 6.94 -11.18 20.93
N LEU A 43 5.90 -11.36 20.10
CA LEU A 43 5.82 -12.47 19.17
C LEU A 43 6.85 -12.37 18.04
N PHE A 44 7.15 -11.18 17.54
CA PHE A 44 8.21 -10.96 16.54
C PHE A 44 9.57 -11.41 17.08
N GLN A 45 9.90 -11.08 18.34
CA GLN A 45 11.15 -11.51 18.96
C GLN A 45 11.30 -13.05 19.06
N LYS A 46 10.19 -13.79 18.99
CA LYS A 46 10.13 -15.26 19.04
C LYS A 46 9.74 -15.88 17.69
N CYS A 47 9.91 -15.13 16.60
CA CYS A 47 9.44 -15.52 15.28
C CYS A 47 10.59 -16.08 14.42
N ASP A 48 10.47 -17.35 14.04
CA ASP A 48 11.46 -18.00 13.17
C ASP A 48 11.23 -17.72 11.69
N SER A 49 9.97 -17.43 11.30
CA SER A 49 9.64 -17.14 9.91
C SER A 49 8.35 -16.34 9.75
N ILE A 50 8.30 -15.52 8.70
CA ILE A 50 7.14 -14.72 8.33
C ILE A 50 6.86 -14.85 6.83
N ARG A 51 5.59 -14.94 6.44
CA ARG A 51 5.14 -14.83 5.05
C ARG A 51 5.01 -13.37 4.64
N LEU A 52 5.61 -13.03 3.51
CA LEU A 52 5.50 -11.72 2.88
C LEU A 52 4.70 -11.81 1.57
N PRO A 53 3.90 -10.78 1.25
CA PRO A 53 3.10 -10.72 0.03
C PRO A 53 3.98 -10.55 -1.22
N ASP A 54 3.38 -10.85 -2.38
CA ASP A 54 3.82 -10.28 -3.66
C ASP A 54 3.92 -8.75 -3.53
N TYR A 55 4.88 -8.15 -4.24
CA TYR A 55 4.88 -6.71 -4.43
C TYR A 55 4.78 -6.37 -5.90
N ILE A 56 3.68 -5.73 -6.27
CA ILE A 56 3.41 -5.27 -7.63
C ILE A 56 3.26 -3.76 -7.56
N HIS A 57 4.11 -3.06 -8.31
CA HIS A 57 3.96 -1.62 -8.52
C HIS A 57 3.20 -1.41 -9.82
N ALA A 58 2.10 -0.67 -9.77
CA ALA A 58 1.29 -0.33 -10.93
C ALA A 58 1.37 1.19 -11.17
N HIS A 59 1.50 1.56 -12.44
CA HIS A 59 1.56 2.94 -12.87
C HIS A 59 0.64 3.16 -14.06
N SER A 60 -0.04 4.31 -14.08
CA SER A 60 -0.97 4.66 -15.13
C SER A 60 -0.82 6.12 -15.52
N VAL A 61 -0.85 6.38 -16.83
CA VAL A 61 -0.75 7.73 -17.40
C VAL A 61 -1.91 7.94 -18.36
N TYR A 62 -2.61 9.05 -18.22
CA TYR A 62 -3.62 9.47 -19.19
C TYR A 62 -2.98 10.35 -20.26
N SER A 63 -3.06 9.94 -21.53
CA SER A 63 -2.65 10.78 -22.65
C SER A 63 -3.83 11.66 -23.06
N ARG A 64 -3.61 12.98 -23.01
CA ARG A 64 -4.55 13.95 -23.55
C ARG A 64 -4.61 13.92 -25.09
N TYR A 65 -3.59 13.40 -25.76
CA TYR A 65 -3.55 13.40 -27.22
C TYR A 65 -4.26 12.17 -27.81
N SER A 66 -4.04 10.98 -27.24
CA SER A 66 -4.74 9.76 -27.67
C SER A 66 -6.07 9.53 -26.96
N HIS A 67 -6.37 10.29 -25.90
CA HIS A 67 -7.54 10.10 -25.02
C HIS A 67 -7.61 8.69 -24.42
N GLN A 68 -6.46 8.08 -24.14
CA GLN A 68 -6.35 6.74 -23.59
C GLN A 68 -5.58 6.72 -22.27
N VAL A 69 -5.92 5.75 -21.41
CA VAL A 69 -5.18 5.45 -20.18
C VAL A 69 -4.20 4.32 -20.46
N TYR A 70 -2.91 4.63 -20.43
CA TYR A 70 -1.85 3.64 -20.51
C TYR A 70 -1.58 3.10 -19.12
N LYS A 71 -1.57 1.77 -18.97
CA LYS A 71 -1.31 1.10 -17.69
C LYS A 71 -0.14 0.16 -17.85
N ARG A 72 0.75 0.16 -16.86
CA ARG A 72 1.84 -0.80 -16.78
C ARG A 72 2.05 -1.20 -15.33
N SER A 73 2.44 -2.46 -15.11
CA SER A 73 2.79 -2.94 -13.79
C SER A 73 4.06 -3.76 -13.83
N ILE A 74 4.78 -3.75 -12.72
CA ILE A 74 6.01 -4.51 -12.52
C ILE A 74 5.95 -5.25 -11.19
N LYS A 75 6.23 -6.56 -11.23
CA LYS A 75 6.36 -7.37 -10.02
C LYS A 75 7.76 -7.18 -9.43
N LEU A 76 7.85 -6.43 -8.34
CA LEU A 76 9.10 -6.15 -7.63
C LEU A 76 9.62 -7.37 -6.88
N THR A 77 8.74 -8.11 -6.20
CA THR A 77 9.10 -9.40 -5.60
C THR A 77 7.92 -10.36 -5.63
N LYS A 78 8.22 -11.65 -5.72
CA LYS A 78 7.24 -12.70 -5.40
C LYS A 78 7.12 -12.83 -3.88
N GLY A 79 5.93 -13.13 -3.42
CA GLY A 79 5.62 -13.46 -2.05
C GLY A 79 6.33 -14.73 -1.67
N ARG A 80 6.85 -14.74 -0.45
CA ARG A 80 7.64 -15.86 0.06
C ARG A 80 7.61 -15.88 1.58
N ARG A 81 7.85 -17.06 2.14
CA ARG A 81 8.22 -17.19 3.54
C ARG A 81 9.71 -16.88 3.67
N ILE A 82 10.06 -16.04 4.62
CA ILE A 82 11.44 -15.70 4.96
C ILE A 82 11.74 -16.15 6.38
N SER A 83 12.99 -16.51 6.63
CA SER A 83 13.52 -16.81 7.95
C SER A 83 14.55 -15.76 8.32
N PRO A 84 14.22 -14.82 9.24
CA PRO A 84 15.12 -13.75 9.61
C PRO A 84 16.25 -14.25 10.53
N GLU A 85 17.40 -13.58 10.47
CA GLU A 85 18.56 -13.89 11.31
C GLU A 85 18.30 -13.50 12.78
N TYR A 86 17.62 -12.37 13.00
CA TYR A 86 17.24 -11.88 14.33
C TYR A 86 16.07 -10.89 14.21
N TRP A 87 15.45 -10.59 15.35
CA TRP A 87 14.40 -9.58 15.49
C TRP A 87 14.71 -8.60 16.62
N LEU A 88 14.49 -7.31 16.36
CA LEU A 88 14.58 -6.22 17.33
C LEU A 88 13.23 -5.48 17.38
N ALA A 89 12.66 -5.33 18.57
CA ALA A 89 11.45 -4.53 18.76
C ALA A 89 11.80 -3.04 18.94
N ASP A 90 10.90 -2.16 18.50
CA ASP A 90 11.02 -0.70 18.71
C ASP A 90 12.36 -0.09 18.25
N HIS A 91 12.89 -0.63 17.16
CA HIS A 91 14.20 -0.22 16.65
C HIS A 91 14.09 0.83 15.55
N ARG A 92 15.11 1.67 15.43
CA ARG A 92 15.24 2.62 14.32
C ARG A 92 15.67 1.92 13.03
N LEU A 93 14.96 2.24 11.95
CA LEU A 93 15.33 1.93 10.57
C LEU A 93 15.49 3.26 9.83
N ASN A 94 16.74 3.61 9.49
CA ASN A 94 17.08 4.86 8.81
C ASN A 94 16.52 6.13 9.51
N GLY A 95 16.64 6.19 10.83
CA GLY A 95 16.17 7.32 11.65
C GLY A 95 14.70 7.26 12.06
N ILE A 96 13.91 6.34 11.48
CA ILE A 96 12.48 6.18 11.80
C ILE A 96 12.31 4.99 12.74
N THR A 97 11.63 5.19 13.87
CA THR A 97 11.28 4.08 14.77
C THR A 97 10.15 3.25 14.16
N VAL A 98 10.40 1.96 13.97
CA VAL A 98 9.41 0.98 13.51
C VAL A 98 9.13 -0.04 14.61
N ASP A 99 8.02 -0.77 14.51
CA ASP A 99 7.57 -1.65 15.59
C ASP A 99 8.44 -2.90 15.74
N ALA A 100 8.98 -3.42 14.63
CA ALA A 100 10.02 -4.45 14.64
C ALA A 100 10.98 -4.29 13.45
N VAL A 101 12.23 -4.71 13.62
CA VAL A 101 13.25 -4.80 12.57
C VAL A 101 13.85 -6.19 12.58
N CYS A 102 14.05 -6.77 11.41
CA CYS A 102 14.84 -7.98 11.25
C CYS A 102 15.84 -7.85 10.11
N GLN A 103 16.75 -8.81 10.03
CA GLN A 103 17.74 -8.91 8.96
C GLN A 103 17.53 -10.20 8.16
N ILE A 104 17.57 -10.07 6.83
CA ILE A 104 17.44 -11.19 5.90
C ILE A 104 18.52 -11.03 4.82
N ALA A 105 19.49 -11.95 4.79
CA ALA A 105 20.57 -11.95 3.80
C ALA A 105 21.29 -10.58 3.72
N GLY A 106 21.60 -10.01 4.88
CA GLY A 106 22.27 -8.70 5.00
C GLY A 106 21.41 -7.47 4.65
N VAL A 107 20.10 -7.63 4.45
CA VAL A 107 19.16 -6.52 4.21
C VAL A 107 18.21 -6.39 5.39
N LYS A 108 18.07 -5.17 5.92
CA LYS A 108 17.12 -4.89 7.01
C LYS A 108 15.69 -4.79 6.48
N LEU A 109 14.76 -5.43 7.18
CA LEU A 109 13.32 -5.34 6.95
C LEU A 109 12.65 -4.74 8.19
N GLY A 110 11.96 -3.62 8.01
CA GLY A 110 11.13 -3.00 9.05
C GLY A 110 9.67 -3.44 8.95
N ILE A 111 9.05 -3.62 10.12
CA ILE A 111 7.63 -3.91 10.28
C ILE A 111 6.96 -2.73 10.96
N ILE A 112 5.86 -2.27 10.37
CA ILE A 112 5.01 -1.21 10.93
C ILE A 112 3.63 -1.81 11.21
N LEU A 113 3.19 -1.70 12.46
CA LEU A 113 1.87 -2.13 12.90
C LEU A 113 0.90 -0.95 12.72
N LYS A 114 -0.01 -1.08 11.76
CA LYS A 114 -1.07 -0.10 11.53
C LYS A 114 -2.18 -0.34 12.57
N ARG A 115 -2.51 0.73 13.30
CA ARG A 115 -3.50 0.74 14.38
C ARG A 115 -4.08 2.16 14.55
N PRO A 116 -5.33 2.30 15.06
CA PRO A 116 -6.01 3.60 15.11
C PRO A 116 -5.30 4.67 15.95
N ASP A 117 -4.62 4.27 17.03
CA ASP A 117 -3.91 5.18 17.94
C ASP A 117 -2.59 5.72 17.35
N LYS A 118 -2.05 5.11 16.29
CA LYS A 118 -0.75 5.47 15.72
C LYS A 118 -0.92 6.28 14.44
N LYS A 119 -0.85 7.61 14.55
CA LYS A 119 -0.95 8.56 13.42
C LYS A 119 0.33 8.76 12.59
N VAL A 120 1.33 7.88 12.74
CA VAL A 120 2.61 8.06 12.04
C VAL A 120 2.45 7.76 10.56
N LEU A 121 2.62 8.79 9.72
CA LEU A 121 2.63 8.67 8.27
C LEU A 121 4.00 8.21 7.81
N ILE A 122 4.12 6.91 7.49
CA ILE A 122 5.31 6.33 6.88
C ILE A 122 4.97 5.93 5.45
N ASN A 123 5.73 6.42 4.49
CA ASN A 123 5.55 6.17 3.06
C ASN A 123 6.87 5.76 2.39
N ALA A 124 6.79 5.45 1.10
CA ALA A 124 7.95 5.01 0.31
C ALA A 124 9.07 6.06 0.25
N ALA A 125 8.74 7.35 0.22
CA ALA A 125 9.73 8.44 0.10
C ALA A 125 10.65 8.51 1.32
N ASN A 126 10.18 8.07 2.49
CA ASN A 126 11.02 7.97 3.69
C ASN A 126 12.22 7.01 3.54
N PHE A 127 12.18 6.10 2.57
CA PHE A 127 13.19 5.07 2.37
C PHE A 127 13.83 5.12 0.99
N GLU A 128 13.62 6.19 0.24
CA GLU A 128 14.13 6.31 -1.13
C GLU A 128 15.65 6.18 -1.19
N GLY A 129 16.13 5.36 -2.13
CA GLY A 129 17.54 5.05 -2.35
C GLY A 129 18.16 4.17 -1.26
N LYS A 130 17.38 3.67 -0.30
CA LYS A 130 17.91 2.88 0.82
C LYS A 130 17.81 1.38 0.55
N ARG A 131 18.81 0.64 1.03
CA ARG A 131 18.82 -0.84 0.97
C ARG A 131 18.07 -1.44 2.17
N VAL A 132 16.78 -1.10 2.29
CA VAL A 132 15.90 -1.61 3.34
C VAL A 132 14.56 -2.05 2.75
N GLY A 133 13.89 -3.00 3.37
CA GLY A 133 12.50 -3.33 3.09
C GLY A 133 11.60 -2.80 4.19
N VAL A 134 10.37 -2.43 3.86
CA VAL A 134 9.38 -1.98 4.86
C VAL A 134 8.02 -2.57 4.52
N VAL A 135 7.45 -3.28 5.49
CA VAL A 135 6.14 -3.93 5.39
C VAL A 135 5.24 -3.39 6.49
N GLN A 136 4.03 -3.01 6.11
CA GLN A 136 2.97 -2.71 7.05
C GLN A 136 2.15 -3.97 7.32
N VAL A 137 1.78 -4.17 8.58
CA VAL A 137 0.83 -5.17 9.03
C VAL A 137 -0.38 -4.44 9.59
N ASP A 138 -1.55 -4.65 9.00
CA ASP A 138 -2.81 -4.07 9.46
C ASP A 138 -3.34 -4.86 10.66
N LEU A 139 -3.49 -4.22 11.82
CA LEU A 139 -4.02 -4.86 13.03
C LEU A 139 -5.54 -4.68 13.17
N LEU A 140 -6.23 -3.93 12.31
CA LEU A 140 -7.65 -3.63 12.49
C LEU A 140 -8.54 -4.89 12.52
N GLU A 141 -8.18 -5.92 11.75
CA GLU A 141 -8.91 -7.19 11.72
C GLU A 141 -8.72 -8.05 12.99
N THR A 142 -7.78 -7.73 13.88
CA THR A 142 -7.55 -8.55 15.08
C THR A 142 -8.73 -8.51 16.04
N LEU A 143 -9.50 -7.41 16.07
CA LEU A 143 -10.70 -7.30 16.89
C LEU A 143 -11.74 -8.35 16.50
N ARG A 144 -12.01 -8.49 15.19
CA ARG A 144 -12.91 -9.51 14.65
C ARG A 144 -12.40 -10.92 14.92
N ILE A 145 -11.11 -11.16 14.71
CA ILE A 145 -10.50 -12.48 14.96
C ILE A 145 -10.66 -12.87 16.43
N PHE A 146 -10.39 -11.94 17.35
CA PHE A 146 -10.42 -12.24 18.78
C PHE A 146 -11.85 -12.45 19.29
N ARG A 147 -12.83 -11.71 18.78
CA ARG A 147 -14.26 -11.93 19.11
C ARG A 147 -14.76 -13.32 18.70
N ASN A 148 -14.21 -13.88 17.62
CA ASN A 148 -14.62 -15.18 17.09
C ASN A 148 -13.92 -16.38 17.76
N ILE A 149 -12.98 -16.13 18.67
CA ILE A 149 -12.33 -17.20 19.44
C ILE A 149 -13.32 -17.63 20.54
N THR A 150 -13.97 -18.77 20.34
CA THR A 150 -14.89 -19.34 21.33
C THR A 150 -14.16 -19.61 22.65
N LEU A 151 -14.74 -19.17 23.77
CA LEU A 151 -14.23 -19.25 25.15
C LEU A 151 -13.85 -20.67 25.62
N SER A 152 -14.18 -21.71 24.86
CA SER A 152 -13.93 -23.12 25.15
C SER A 152 -12.55 -23.64 24.74
N ARG A 153 -11.72 -22.86 24.03
CA ARG A 153 -10.30 -23.19 23.77
C ARG A 153 -9.39 -22.37 24.70
N LYS A 154 -9.41 -22.71 25.99
CA LYS A 154 -8.53 -22.10 26.99
C LYS A 154 -7.10 -22.64 26.84
N VAL A 155 -6.15 -21.70 26.86
CA VAL A 155 -4.69 -21.84 26.67
C VAL A 155 -4.27 -21.94 25.19
N GLY A 156 -3.67 -20.87 24.67
CA GLY A 156 -3.15 -20.78 23.31
C GLY A 156 -4.01 -19.93 22.35
N GLY A 157 -5.33 -19.84 22.53
CA GLY A 157 -6.26 -19.24 21.56
C GLY A 157 -5.86 -17.87 21.02
N PHE A 158 -5.77 -16.84 21.86
CA PHE A 158 -5.48 -15.47 21.41
C PHE A 158 -4.05 -15.28 20.88
N GLN A 159 -3.05 -15.76 21.63
CA GLN A 159 -1.65 -15.63 21.22
C GLN A 159 -1.36 -16.42 19.94
N GLN A 160 -1.92 -17.62 19.80
CA GLN A 160 -1.75 -18.45 18.60
C GLN A 160 -2.53 -17.88 17.41
N ALA A 161 -3.74 -17.37 17.63
CA ALA A 161 -4.48 -16.65 16.59
C ALA A 161 -3.71 -15.42 16.11
N LEU A 162 -3.11 -14.65 17.03
CA LEU A 162 -2.27 -13.50 16.68
C LEU A 162 -0.98 -13.95 15.96
N ARG A 163 -0.32 -15.02 16.41
CA ARG A 163 0.86 -15.58 15.73
C ARG A 163 0.53 -15.96 14.29
N HIS A 164 -0.57 -16.67 14.09
CA HIS A 164 -1.04 -17.05 12.76
C HIS A 164 -1.36 -15.82 11.90
N PHE A 165 -2.06 -14.84 12.47
CA PHE A 165 -2.37 -13.57 11.83
C PHE A 165 -1.11 -12.78 11.41
N LEU A 166 -0.11 -12.71 12.29
CA LEU A 166 1.11 -11.97 12.04
C LEU A 166 2.05 -12.68 11.07
N PHE A 167 2.16 -14.02 11.12
CA PHE A 167 3.26 -14.72 10.43
C PHE A 167 2.84 -15.59 9.25
N ASP A 168 1.57 -15.99 9.16
CA ASP A 168 1.11 -16.93 8.12
C ASP A 168 0.13 -16.32 7.12
N ARG A 169 -0.65 -15.32 7.55
CA ARG A 169 -1.55 -14.56 6.69
C ARG A 169 -0.80 -13.53 5.86
N ILE A 170 -1.33 -13.22 4.67
CA ILE A 170 -0.73 -12.30 3.71
C ILE A 170 -1.64 -11.10 3.45
N ASP A 171 -2.94 -11.29 3.56
CA ASP A 171 -3.98 -10.30 3.29
C ASP A 171 -3.94 -9.09 4.25
N ASN A 172 -3.38 -9.25 5.44
CA ASN A 172 -3.15 -8.16 6.37
C ASN A 172 -1.77 -7.48 6.18
N LYS A 173 -1.03 -7.77 5.12
CA LYS A 173 0.32 -7.26 4.88
C LYS A 173 0.40 -6.51 3.58
N GLN A 174 1.12 -5.39 3.60
CA GLN A 174 1.43 -4.64 2.39
C GLN A 174 2.84 -4.10 2.44
N TRP A 175 3.51 -4.11 1.29
CA TRP A 175 4.79 -3.45 1.14
C TRP A 175 4.59 -1.94 1.10
N ILE A 176 5.29 -1.22 1.98
CA ILE A 176 5.45 0.23 1.88
C ILE A 176 6.62 0.54 0.95
N TYR A 177 7.70 -0.23 1.07
CA TYR A 177 8.93 -0.01 0.33
C TYR A 177 9.72 -1.31 0.16
N TYR A 178 10.27 -1.55 -1.03
CA TYR A 178 11.13 -2.67 -1.33
C TYR A 178 12.55 -2.21 -1.69
N PRO A 179 13.61 -2.93 -1.27
CA PRO A 179 14.98 -2.50 -1.48
C PRO A 179 15.28 -2.19 -2.95
N ARG A 180 15.79 -0.98 -3.23
CA ARG A 180 16.22 -0.54 -4.57
C ARG A 180 15.11 -0.65 -5.63
N GLN A 181 13.86 -0.44 -5.25
CA GLN A 181 12.72 -0.48 -6.17
C GLN A 181 12.78 0.61 -7.24
N GLU A 182 13.45 1.73 -6.95
CA GLU A 182 13.45 2.96 -7.76
C GLU A 182 13.92 2.69 -9.18
N ILE A 183 15.06 2.02 -9.34
CA ILE A 183 15.64 1.76 -10.67
C ILE A 183 14.63 1.00 -11.54
N ARG A 184 13.95 0.02 -10.96
CA ARG A 184 12.97 -0.81 -11.67
C ARG A 184 11.69 -0.04 -12.00
N ILE A 185 11.27 0.86 -11.11
CA ILE A 185 10.13 1.75 -11.33
C ILE A 185 10.45 2.77 -12.44
N VAL A 186 11.63 3.39 -12.41
CA VAL A 186 12.09 4.36 -13.40
C VAL A 186 12.17 3.73 -14.79
N VAL A 187 12.79 2.56 -14.92
CA VAL A 187 12.84 1.84 -16.20
C VAL A 187 11.43 1.56 -16.73
N MET A 188 10.52 1.07 -15.88
CA MET A 188 9.13 0.81 -16.27
C MET A 188 8.39 2.08 -16.71
N GLN A 189 8.63 3.22 -16.04
CA GLN A 189 8.07 4.52 -16.41
C GLN A 189 8.63 5.03 -17.74
N GLN A 190 9.94 4.92 -17.98
CA GLN A 190 10.57 5.30 -19.24
C GLN A 190 10.03 4.47 -20.40
N GLU A 191 9.91 3.15 -20.22
CA GLU A 191 9.32 2.26 -21.23
C GLU A 191 7.85 2.59 -21.52
N LEU A 192 7.08 2.99 -20.50
CA LEU A 192 5.70 3.44 -20.69
C LEU A 192 5.64 4.77 -21.45
N SER A 193 6.48 5.75 -21.09
CA SER A 193 6.58 7.03 -21.79
C SER A 193 6.92 6.83 -23.26
N ALA A 194 7.95 6.01 -23.55
CA ALA A 194 8.35 5.72 -24.92
C ALA A 194 7.24 5.04 -25.73
N GLN A 195 6.38 4.23 -25.08
CA GLN A 195 5.22 3.65 -25.73
C GLN A 195 4.16 4.70 -26.07
N ILE A 196 3.88 5.61 -25.13
CA ILE A 196 2.94 6.73 -25.34
C ILE A 196 3.42 7.59 -26.51
N ASP A 197 4.69 7.99 -26.51
CA ASP A 197 5.27 8.83 -27.56
C ASP A 197 5.17 8.17 -28.94
N LYS A 198 5.42 6.86 -29.03
CA LYS A 198 5.26 6.08 -30.27
C LYS A 198 3.81 6.08 -30.76
N ASP A 199 2.85 5.88 -29.87
CA ASP A 199 1.45 5.82 -30.26
C ASP A 199 0.89 7.21 -30.61
N GLU A 200 1.30 8.26 -29.90
CA GLU A 200 0.97 9.64 -30.26
C GLU A 200 1.58 10.05 -31.60
N ALA A 201 2.82 9.67 -31.89
CA ALA A 201 3.46 9.91 -33.19
C ALA A 201 2.71 9.24 -34.35
N LYS A 202 2.24 7.99 -34.15
CA LYS A 202 1.39 7.30 -35.14
C LYS A 202 0.07 8.03 -35.38
N ILE A 203 -0.59 8.50 -34.33
CA ILE A 203 -1.85 9.25 -34.45
C ILE A 203 -1.62 10.57 -35.21
N LYS A 204 -0.53 11.30 -34.91
CA LYS A 204 -0.13 12.52 -35.65
C LYS A 204 0.09 12.23 -37.12
N ALA A 205 0.86 11.19 -37.43
CA ALA A 205 1.16 10.79 -38.81
C ALA A 205 -0.11 10.40 -39.59
N ASN A 206 -1.04 9.67 -38.94
CA ASN A 206 -2.30 9.30 -39.57
C ASN A 206 -3.20 10.51 -39.83
N LYS A 207 -3.32 11.45 -38.87
CA LYS A 207 -4.08 12.70 -39.08
C LYS A 207 -3.50 13.55 -40.21
N ALA A 208 -2.18 13.67 -40.29
CA ALA A 208 -1.51 14.40 -41.38
C ALA A 208 -1.77 13.75 -42.75
N LYS A 209 -1.68 12.41 -42.84
CA LYS A 209 -2.01 11.68 -44.07
C LYS A 209 -3.47 11.88 -44.50
N THR A 210 -4.42 11.85 -43.57
CA THR A 210 -5.83 12.10 -43.87
C THR A 210 -6.08 13.53 -44.35
N GLN A 211 -5.41 14.53 -43.76
CA GLN A 211 -5.53 15.93 -44.20
C GLN A 211 -4.97 16.16 -45.60
N ILE A 212 -3.80 15.57 -45.91
CA ILE A 212 -3.21 15.64 -47.25
C ILE A 212 -4.16 15.01 -48.27
N LYS A 213 -4.71 13.82 -47.97
CA LYS A 213 -5.66 13.13 -48.85
C LYS A 213 -6.91 13.96 -49.15
N MET A 214 -7.53 14.54 -48.12
CA MET A 214 -8.71 15.41 -48.29
C MET A 214 -8.41 16.67 -49.12
N HIS A 215 -7.22 17.26 -48.96
CA HIS A 215 -6.83 18.43 -49.74
C HIS A 215 -6.58 18.08 -51.22
N THR A 216 -5.90 16.96 -51.50
CA THR A 216 -5.65 16.50 -52.87
C THR A 216 -6.94 16.10 -53.61
N GLU A 217 -7.92 15.53 -52.92
CA GLU A 217 -9.21 15.18 -53.52
C GLU A 217 -10.06 16.43 -53.81
N SER A 218 -10.00 17.48 -52.96
CA SER A 218 -10.71 18.74 -53.22
C SER A 218 -10.16 19.57 -54.38
N VAL A 219 -8.89 19.39 -54.76
CA VAL A 219 -8.23 20.14 -55.83
C VAL A 219 -8.48 19.50 -57.21
N PHE A 220 -8.79 18.20 -57.26
CA PHE A 220 -9.01 17.49 -58.52
C PHE A 220 -10.44 17.61 -59.07
N ASP A 221 -11.44 17.94 -58.25
CA ASP A 221 -12.85 18.11 -58.68
C ASP A 221 -13.17 19.50 -59.28
N GLY A 222 -12.18 20.40 -59.41
CA GLY A 222 -12.37 21.78 -59.87
C GLY A 222 -12.05 22.07 -61.35
N GLY A 223 -11.75 21.05 -62.17
CA GLY A 223 -11.16 21.22 -63.50
C GLY A 223 -11.99 20.74 -64.68
N THR A 224 -13.23 21.21 -64.84
CA THR A 224 -13.94 21.06 -66.12
C THR A 224 -13.63 22.28 -67.00
N LEU A 225 -12.71 22.09 -67.95
CA LEU A 225 -12.41 23.04 -69.03
C LEU A 225 -13.68 23.28 -69.86
N THR A 226 -14.26 24.48 -69.76
CA THR A 226 -15.20 24.98 -70.77
C THR A 226 -14.40 25.45 -71.99
N GLU A 227 -14.42 24.64 -73.04
CA GLU A 227 -13.97 25.02 -74.38
C GLU A 227 -14.79 26.24 -74.86
N ALA A 228 -14.09 27.32 -75.19
CA ALA A 228 -14.68 28.51 -75.79
C ALA A 228 -14.90 28.27 -77.30
N HIS A 229 -16.16 28.29 -77.72
CA HIS A 229 -16.53 28.37 -79.14
C HIS A 229 -16.24 29.78 -79.69
N PRO A 230 -15.63 29.92 -80.89
CA PRO A 230 -15.66 31.16 -81.63
C PRO A 230 -16.96 31.22 -82.45
N SER A 231 -17.71 32.30 -82.34
CA SER A 231 -18.82 32.61 -83.25
C SER A 231 -18.67 34.02 -83.80
N ASP A 232 -18.52 34.03 -85.12
CA ASP A 232 -18.42 35.17 -86.04
C ASP A 232 -19.65 36.09 -86.04
N SER A 233 -19.40 37.35 -86.49
CA SER A 233 -20.30 38.30 -87.19
C SER A 233 -21.55 38.80 -86.42
N ILE A 234 -21.90 40.09 -86.41
CA ILE A 234 -22.03 41.08 -87.52
C ILE A 234 -21.63 42.47 -87.01
#